data_AF-A0A2E5S0R2-F1
#
_entry.id   AF-A0A2E5S0R2-F1
#
_cell.length_a   1.000
_cell.length_b   1.000
_cell.length_c   1.000
_cell.angle_alpha   90.00
_cell.angle_beta   90.00
_cell.angle_gamma   90.00
#
_symmetry.space_group_name_H-M   'P 1'
#
loop_
_entity.id
_entity.type
_entity.pdbx_description
1 polymer ?
#
loop_
_entity_poly.entity_id
_entity_poly.type
_entity_poly.pdbx_seq_one_letter_code
_entity_poly.pdbx_strand_id
1 'polypeptide(L)'
;MIINIVLWLILATFLLSVTFVPGLAPAHMEVADGPVRMFQYIVGFIWLSFLIYSLYCSYKESLLKTVRRMSSWHWGRQIGLDLYLGLLMFCGLIFMVEGSLLIALVWLIPTLIYGNLVPLFYAATRLPQIAGAFNI
;
A
#
# COMPACT_ATOMS: atom_id res chain seq x y z
N MET A 1 4.00 22.13 4.08
CA MET A 1 3.06 22.21 2.96
C MET A 1 3.70 21.66 1.68
N ILE A 2 4.78 22.28 1.17
CA ILE A 2 5.48 21.81 -0.04
C ILE A 2 5.89 20.33 0.04
N ILE A 3 6.51 19.90 1.15
CA ILE A 3 6.93 18.50 1.32
C ILE A 3 5.75 17.52 1.22
N ASN A 4 4.60 17.83 1.83
CA ASN A 4 3.42 16.96 1.74
C ASN A 4 2.96 16.84 0.27
N ILE A 5 2.94 17.94 -0.48
CA ILE A 5 2.55 17.93 -1.90
C ILE A 5 3.52 17.05 -2.71
N VAL A 6 4.82 17.20 -2.52
CA VAL A 6 5.84 16.38 -3.19
C VAL A 6 5.64 14.90 -2.89
N LEU A 7 5.41 14.55 -1.62
CA LEU A 7 5.13 13.17 -1.24
C LEU A 7 3.89 12.64 -1.98
N TRP A 8 2.80 13.40 -2.01
CA TRP A 8 1.55 12.98 -2.67
C TRP A 8 1.70 12.82 -4.18
N LEU A 9 2.49 13.70 -4.82
CA LEU A 9 2.83 13.57 -6.25
C LEU A 9 3.66 12.31 -6.51
N ILE A 10 4.62 11.98 -5.64
CA ILE A 10 5.39 10.74 -5.73
C ILE A 10 4.46 9.54 -5.62
N LEU A 11 3.53 9.53 -4.65
CA LEU A 11 2.57 8.44 -4.51
C LEU A 11 1.65 8.33 -5.74
N ALA A 12 1.09 9.44 -6.21
CA ALA A 12 0.22 9.45 -7.38
C ALA A 12 0.95 8.90 -8.62
N THR A 13 2.19 9.34 -8.84
CA THR A 13 3.04 8.85 -9.93
C THR A 13 3.31 7.34 -9.79
N PHE A 14 3.62 6.87 -8.58
CA PHE A 14 3.80 5.46 -8.29
C PHE A 14 2.54 4.66 -8.62
N LEU A 15 1.37 5.05 -8.07
CA LEU A 15 0.10 4.37 -8.27
C LEU A 15 -0.29 4.31 -9.76
N LEU A 16 -0.10 5.41 -10.49
CA LEU A 16 -0.31 5.43 -11.94
C LEU A 16 0.64 4.46 -12.65
N SER A 17 1.92 4.46 -12.29
CA SER A 17 2.91 3.57 -12.91
C SER A 17 2.56 2.10 -12.71
N VAL A 18 2.17 1.68 -11.50
CA VAL A 18 1.79 0.29 -11.22
C VAL A 18 0.40 -0.09 -11.71
N THR A 19 -0.35 0.85 -12.29
CA THR A 19 -1.64 0.59 -12.92
C THR A 19 -1.51 0.48 -14.43
N PHE A 20 -0.64 1.28 -15.05
CA PHE A 20 -0.59 1.44 -16.51
C PHE A 20 0.68 0.92 -17.17
N VAL A 21 1.78 0.73 -16.44
CA VAL A 21 3.04 0.24 -17.03
C VAL A 21 2.96 -1.28 -17.21
N PRO A 22 3.11 -1.81 -18.45
CA PRO A 22 3.14 -3.24 -18.68
C PRO A 22 4.22 -3.93 -17.84
N GLY A 23 3.86 -5.03 -17.17
CA GLY A 23 4.75 -5.74 -16.22
C GLY A 23 4.67 -5.25 -14.77
N LEU A 24 4.14 -4.05 -14.52
CA LEU A 24 3.76 -3.59 -13.18
C LEU A 24 2.24 -3.46 -13.02
N ALA A 25 1.49 -3.38 -14.12
CA ALA A 25 0.04 -3.40 -14.11
C ALA A 25 -0.47 -4.75 -13.56
N PRO A 26 -1.63 -4.79 -12.88
CA PRO A 26 -2.24 -6.03 -12.48
C PRO A 26 -2.46 -6.92 -13.70
N ALA A 27 -1.94 -8.15 -13.67
CA ALA A 27 -2.27 -9.15 -14.69
C ALA A 27 -3.79 -9.32 -14.78
N HIS A 28 -4.34 -9.23 -15.99
CA HIS A 28 -5.72 -9.57 -16.29
C HIS A 28 -5.89 -11.09 -16.16
N MET A 29 -6.11 -11.58 -14.95
CA MET A 29 -6.52 -12.97 -14.78
C MET A 29 -7.97 -13.13 -15.21
N GLU A 30 -8.23 -14.23 -15.92
CA GLU A 30 -9.59 -14.61 -16.31
C GLU A 30 -10.48 -14.66 -15.07
N VAL A 31 -11.67 -14.05 -15.22
CA VAL A 31 -12.75 -13.85 -14.25
C VAL A 31 -12.50 -14.50 -12.88
N ALA A 32 -11.99 -13.73 -11.93
CA ALA A 32 -11.96 -14.14 -10.53
C ALA A 32 -13.37 -14.54 -10.06
N ASP A 33 -13.47 -15.60 -9.26
CA ASP A 33 -14.73 -16.10 -8.73
C ASP A 33 -15.54 -14.97 -8.05
N GLY A 34 -16.87 -15.08 -8.09
CA GLY A 34 -17.79 -14.08 -7.55
C GLY A 34 -17.40 -13.56 -6.15
N PRO A 35 -17.05 -14.42 -5.18
CA PRO A 35 -16.59 -14.01 -3.85
C PRO A 35 -15.29 -13.20 -3.86
N VAL A 36 -14.29 -13.60 -4.65
CA VAL A 36 -13.00 -12.89 -4.74
C VAL A 36 -13.20 -11.49 -5.31
N ARG A 37 -14.03 -11.33 -6.35
CA ARG A 37 -14.38 -10.00 -6.89
C ARG A 37 -15.12 -9.14 -5.88
N MET A 38 -16.03 -9.72 -5.11
CA MET A 38 -16.73 -8.99 -4.05
C MET A 38 -15.75 -8.46 -3.00
N PHE A 39 -14.84 -9.31 -2.50
CA PHE A 39 -13.80 -8.88 -1.57
C PHE A 39 -12.87 -7.83 -2.18
N GLN A 40 -12.56 -7.93 -3.47
CA GLN A 40 -11.74 -6.95 -4.17
C GLN A 40 -12.38 -5.56 -4.13
N TYR A 41 -13.69 -5.45 -4.37
CA TYR A 41 -14.41 -4.18 -4.26
C TYR A 41 -14.48 -3.66 -2.82
N ILE A 42 -14.66 -4.55 -1.83
CA ILE A 42 -14.64 -4.16 -0.41
C ILE A 42 -13.28 -3.57 -0.04
N VAL A 43 -12.18 -4.24 -0.39
CA VAL A 43 -10.81 -3.75 -0.13
C VAL A 43 -10.56 -2.45 -0.88
N GLY A 44 -11.03 -2.32 -2.13
CA GLY A 44 -10.96 -1.09 -2.90
C GLY A 44 -11.71 0.08 -2.24
N PHE A 45 -12.89 -0.17 -1.68
CA PHE A 45 -13.66 0.85 -0.95
C PHE A 45 -12.97 1.26 0.35
N ILE A 46 -12.40 0.30 1.10
CA ILE A 46 -11.60 0.57 2.30
C ILE A 46 -10.38 1.42 1.93
N TRP A 47 -9.68 1.05 0.85
CA TRP A 47 -8.54 1.81 0.34
C TRP A 47 -8.94 3.25 -0.01
N LEU A 48 -10.04 3.44 -0.74
CA LEU A 48 -10.52 4.77 -1.12
C LEU A 48 -10.90 5.61 0.10
N SER A 49 -11.61 5.02 1.05
CA SER A 49 -11.98 5.68 2.31
C SER A 49 -10.74 6.10 3.10
N PHE A 50 -9.75 5.21 3.19
CA PHE A 50 -8.48 5.47 3.86
C PHE A 50 -7.62 6.52 3.13
N LEU A 51 -7.65 6.55 1.79
CA LEU A 51 -7.01 7.57 0.97
C LEU A 51 -7.61 8.96 1.26
N ILE A 52 -8.94 9.09 1.22
CA ILE A 52 -9.64 10.34 1.50
C ILE A 52 -9.31 10.83 2.92
N TYR A 53 -9.34 9.93 3.89
CA TYR A 53 -9.00 10.27 5.27
C TYR A 53 -7.52 10.69 5.41
N SER A 54 -6.60 10.01 4.73
CA SER A 54 -5.17 10.35 4.73
C SER A 54 -4.90 11.72 4.09
N LEU A 55 -5.63 12.08 3.04
CA LEU A 55 -5.60 13.42 2.44
C LEU A 55 -6.10 14.49 3.41
N TYR A 56 -7.22 14.23 4.09
CA TYR A 56 -7.76 15.12 5.12
C TYR A 56 -6.74 15.33 6.27
N CYS A 57 -6.14 14.27 6.78
CA CYS A 57 -5.10 14.36 7.81
C CYS A 57 -3.87 15.14 7.31
N SER A 58 -3.43 14.90 6.08
CA SER A 58 -2.27 15.58 5.48
C SER A 58 -2.48 17.07 5.23
N TYR A 59 -3.74 17.49 5.08
CA TYR A 59 -4.11 18.90 5.01
C TYR A 59 -4.01 19.58 6.38
N LYS A 60 -4.37 18.87 7.46
CA LYS A 60 -4.34 19.40 8.83
C LYS A 60 -2.96 19.34 9.47
N GLU A 61 -2.21 18.28 9.24
CA GLU A 61 -0.91 18.03 9.86
C GLU A 61 0.11 17.50 8.84
N SER A 62 1.40 17.72 9.11
CA SER A 62 2.48 17.13 8.32
C SER A 62 2.96 15.82 8.93
N LEU A 63 2.85 14.75 8.16
CA LEU A 63 3.21 13.38 8.55
C LEU A 63 4.59 13.30 9.20
N LEU A 64 5.61 13.91 8.59
CA LEU A 64 6.98 13.90 9.11
C LEU A 64 7.13 14.57 10.49
N LYS A 65 6.40 15.67 10.74
CA LYS A 65 6.45 16.33 12.06
C LYS A 65 5.77 15.46 13.11
N THR A 66 4.64 14.84 12.77
CA THR A 66 3.90 13.96 13.68
C THR A 66 4.73 12.71 14.01
N VAL A 67 5.35 12.07 13.01
CA VAL A 67 6.25 10.91 13.22
C VAL A 67 7.44 11.28 14.09
N ARG A 68 8.10 12.42 13.83
CA ARG A 68 9.23 12.90 14.65
C ARG A 68 8.82 13.17 16.10
N ARG A 69 7.60 13.64 16.33
CA ARG A 69 7.06 13.83 17.68
C ARG A 69 6.78 12.49 18.34
N MET A 70 6.11 11.58 17.65
CA MET A 70 5.81 10.23 18.15
C MET A 70 7.07 9.43 18.47
N SER A 71 8.14 9.56 17.67
CA SER A 71 9.39 8.84 17.89
C SER A 71 10.12 9.24 19.19
N SER A 72 9.78 10.39 19.78
CA SER A 72 10.30 10.78 21.10
C SER A 72 9.73 9.93 22.23
N TRP A 73 8.53 9.36 22.05
CA TRP A 73 7.85 8.53 23.05
C TRP A 73 8.16 7.05 22.88
N HIS A 74 8.35 6.33 23.99
CA HIS A 74 8.65 4.89 23.97
C HIS A 74 7.56 4.08 23.26
N TRP A 75 6.29 4.31 23.63
CA TRP A 75 5.14 3.68 22.99
C TRP A 75 5.01 4.08 21.51
N GLY A 76 5.31 5.34 21.16
CA GLY A 76 5.30 5.78 19.76
C GLY A 76 6.33 5.04 18.90
N ARG A 77 7.52 4.76 19.44
CA ARG A 77 8.53 3.92 18.78
C ARG A 77 8.08 2.47 18.64
N GLN A 78 7.47 1.90 19.68
CA GLN A 78 6.96 0.52 19.63
C GLN A 78 5.86 0.36 18.58
N ILE A 79 4.88 1.26 18.55
CA ILE A 79 3.80 1.27 17.55
C ILE A 79 4.39 1.43 16.13
N GLY A 80 5.37 2.31 15.97
CA GLY A 80 6.08 2.44 14.70
C GLY A 80 6.75 1.14 14.27
N LEU A 81 7.53 0.51 15.15
CA LEU A 81 8.22 -0.76 14.86
C LEU A 81 7.22 -1.87 14.52
N ASP A 82 6.14 -2.00 15.27
CA ASP A 82 5.08 -2.99 15.01
C ASP A 82 4.47 -2.81 13.61
N LEU A 83 4.13 -1.55 13.26
CA LEU A 83 3.66 -1.21 11.92
C LEU A 83 4.67 -1.62 10.85
N TYR A 84 5.95 -1.21 10.97
CA TYR A 84 6.96 -1.50 9.95
C TYR A 84 7.32 -2.98 9.83
N LEU A 85 7.26 -3.74 10.93
CA LEU A 85 7.38 -5.20 10.89
C LEU A 85 6.22 -5.80 10.09
N GLY A 86 4.99 -5.34 10.32
CA GLY A 86 3.81 -5.70 9.53
C GLY A 86 3.99 -5.41 8.04
N LEU A 87 4.48 -4.22 7.69
CA LEU A 87 4.73 -3.81 6.31
C LEU A 87 5.83 -4.64 5.63
N LEU A 88 6.88 -5.00 6.38
CA LEU A 88 7.95 -5.88 5.90
C LEU A 88 7.41 -7.28 5.62
N MET A 89 6.59 -7.83 6.50
CA MET A 89 5.90 -9.11 6.27
C MET A 89 4.99 -9.04 5.04
N PHE A 90 4.25 -7.95 4.85
CA PHE A 90 3.43 -7.76 3.67
C PHE A 90 4.26 -7.67 2.37
N CYS A 91 5.43 -7.01 2.39
CA CYS A 91 6.33 -7.04 1.24
C CYS A 91 6.87 -8.44 0.95
N GLY A 92 7.02 -9.29 1.98
CA GLY A 92 7.26 -10.72 1.81
C GLY A 92 6.14 -11.43 1.04
N LEU A 93 4.87 -11.10 1.32
CA LEU A 93 3.74 -11.61 0.54
C LEU A 93 3.77 -11.13 -0.92
N ILE A 94 4.12 -9.86 -1.17
CA ILE A 94 4.29 -9.35 -2.54
C ILE A 94 5.37 -10.16 -3.26
N PHE A 95 6.51 -10.42 -2.62
CA PHE A 95 7.58 -11.24 -3.19
C PHE A 95 7.10 -12.66 -3.52
N MET A 96 6.30 -13.28 -2.64
CA MET A 96 5.74 -14.61 -2.88
C MET A 96 4.72 -14.64 -4.03
N VAL A 97 3.91 -13.59 -4.19
CA VAL A 97 2.89 -13.50 -5.24
C VAL A 97 3.50 -13.14 -6.61
N GLU A 98 4.41 -12.17 -6.64
CA GLU A 98 5.02 -11.67 -7.89
C GLU A 98 6.26 -12.47 -8.31
N GLY A 99 6.85 -13.26 -7.40
CA GLY A 99 8.07 -14.05 -7.64
C GLY A 99 9.33 -13.22 -7.90
N SER A 100 9.26 -11.89 -7.78
CA SER A 100 10.35 -10.97 -8.13
C SER A 100 10.74 -10.07 -6.96
N LEU A 101 12.00 -10.19 -6.52
CA LEU A 101 12.55 -9.34 -5.46
C LEU A 101 12.55 -7.87 -5.87
N LEU A 102 12.82 -7.59 -7.14
CA LEU A 102 12.83 -6.22 -7.65
C LEU A 102 11.45 -5.57 -7.54
N ILE A 103 10.39 -6.30 -7.90
CA ILE A 103 9.01 -5.81 -7.78
C ILE A 103 8.70 -5.55 -6.30
N ALA A 104 9.00 -6.50 -5.42
CA ALA A 104 8.78 -6.31 -3.97
C ALA A 104 9.51 -5.08 -3.41
N LEU A 105 10.75 -4.83 -3.83
CA LEU A 105 11.53 -3.64 -3.43
C LEU A 105 10.92 -2.34 -3.97
N VAL A 106 10.42 -2.35 -5.21
CA VAL A 106 9.70 -1.21 -5.80
C VAL A 106 8.44 -0.86 -5.00
N TRP A 107 7.71 -1.87 -4.50
CA TRP A 107 6.55 -1.68 -3.63
C TRP A 107 6.93 -1.29 -2.20
N LEU A 108 8.08 -1.75 -1.69
CA LEU A 108 8.54 -1.45 -0.33
C LEU A 108 8.78 0.04 -0.14
N ILE A 109 9.40 0.73 -1.09
CA ILE A 109 9.76 2.15 -0.97
C ILE A 109 8.54 3.04 -0.61
N PRO A 110 7.46 3.08 -1.40
CA PRO A 110 6.29 3.89 -1.07
C PRO A 110 5.53 3.34 0.14
N THR A 111 5.59 2.02 0.39
CA THR A 111 5.03 1.40 1.59
C THR A 111 5.68 1.93 2.87
N LEU A 112 6.99 2.15 2.87
CA LEU A 112 7.70 2.72 4.03
C LEU A 112 7.28 4.17 4.32
N ILE A 113 6.77 4.90 3.33
CA ILE A 113 6.37 6.30 3.51
C ILE A 113 4.89 6.40 3.92
N TYR A 114 4.04 5.62 3.27
CA TYR A 114 2.58 5.72 3.39
C TYR A 114 1.94 4.62 4.23
N GLY A 115 2.75 3.71 4.77
CA GLY A 115 2.30 2.60 5.57
C GLY A 115 1.25 1.78 4.82
N ASN A 116 0.12 1.54 5.48
CA ASN A 116 -0.95 0.66 5.01
C ASN A 116 -1.64 1.12 3.71
N LEU A 117 -1.50 2.37 3.29
CA LEU A 117 -2.16 2.87 2.08
C LEU A 117 -1.69 2.14 0.82
N VAL A 118 -0.41 1.80 0.73
CA VAL A 118 0.18 1.12 -0.43
C VAL A 118 -0.12 -0.38 -0.44
N PRO A 119 0.04 -1.14 0.66
CA PRO A 119 -0.44 -2.51 0.80
C PRO A 119 -1.93 -2.67 0.48
N LEU A 120 -2.78 -1.75 0.95
CA LEU A 120 -4.20 -1.79 0.64
C LEU A 120 -4.47 -1.60 -0.85
N PHE A 121 -3.71 -0.73 -1.53
CA PHE A 121 -3.80 -0.57 -2.98
C PHE A 121 -3.36 -1.85 -3.72
N TYR A 122 -2.24 -2.44 -3.28
CA TYR A 122 -1.77 -3.71 -3.83
C TYR A 122 -2.85 -4.78 -3.71
N ALA A 123 -3.41 -4.96 -2.50
CA ALA A 123 -4.47 -5.93 -2.25
C ALA A 123 -5.73 -5.65 -3.09
N ALA A 124 -6.16 -4.38 -3.20
CA ALA A 124 -7.33 -4.00 -4.00
C ALA A 124 -7.14 -4.28 -5.50
N THR A 125 -5.92 -4.14 -6.03
CA THR A 125 -5.65 -4.29 -7.46
C THR A 125 -5.29 -5.72 -7.86
N ARG A 126 -4.77 -6.52 -6.92
CA ARG A 126 -4.19 -7.84 -7.19
C ARG A 126 -4.83 -8.97 -6.39
N LEU A 127 -5.99 -8.73 -5.77
CA LEU A 127 -6.67 -9.75 -4.98
C LEU A 127 -6.85 -11.09 -5.70
N PRO A 128 -7.20 -11.13 -7.02
CA PRO A 128 -7.25 -12.38 -7.76
C PRO A 128 -5.92 -13.14 -7.78
N GLN A 129 -4.79 -12.43 -7.95
CA GLN A 129 -3.45 -13.02 -8.01
C GLN A 129 -3.03 -13.54 -6.64
N ILE A 130 -3.37 -12.81 -5.59
CA ILE A 130 -3.17 -13.25 -4.21
C ILE A 130 -3.97 -14.54 -3.97
N ALA A 131 -5.27 -14.55 -4.29
CA ALA A 131 -6.13 -15.73 -4.12
C ALA A 131 -5.61 -16.95 -4.89
N GLY A 132 -5.28 -16.76 -6.17
CA GLY A 132 -4.69 -17.80 -7.01
C GLY A 132 -3.36 -18.33 -6.48
N ALA A 133 -2.48 -17.48 -5.94
CA ALA A 133 -1.22 -17.91 -5.34
C ALA A 133 -1.42 -18.81 -4.10
N PHE A 134 -2.54 -18.65 -3.39
CA PHE A 134 -2.90 -19.48 -2.23
C PHE A 134 -3.82 -20.66 -2.56
N ASN A 135 -4.19 -20.87 -3.83
CA ASN A 135 -5.20 -21.84 -4.27
C ASN A 135 -6.57 -21.66 -3.55
N ILE A 136 -6.99 -20.41 -3.37
CA ILE A 136 -8.29 -20.01 -2.77
C ILE A 136 -9.15 -19.32 -3.81
#